data_AF-A0A9D1NTB8-F1
#
_entry.id   AF-A0A9D1NTB8-F1
#
_cell.length_a   1.000
_cell.length_b   1.000
_cell.length_c   1.000
_cell.angle_alpha   90.00
_cell.angle_beta   90.00
_cell.angle_gamma   90.00
#
_symmetry.space_group_name_H-M   'P 1'
#
loop_
_entity.id
_entity.type
_entity.pdbx_description
1 polymer ?
#
loop_
_entity_poly.entity_id
_entity_poly.type
_entity_poly.pdbx_seq_one_letter_code
_entity_poly.pdbx_strand_id
1 'polypeptide(L)'
;MKKSSFVAMILGTIGGILFALGMCMALIPEWNAFRPGVVMGVIGVLVLVVMVLVWRKMEKKNPIRPSGKVIGTVLLGIVGALLLGVGMCLTMVWSNMILGIVIGIVGIVVLLCLIPLTKGLK
;
A
#
# COMPACT_ATOMS: atom_id res chain seq x y z
N MET A 1 14.30 -9.11 -17.49
CA MET A 1 12.98 -9.08 -16.81
C MET A 1 11.89 -9.50 -17.77
N LYS A 2 10.83 -10.18 -17.31
CA LYS A 2 9.65 -10.46 -18.16
C LYS A 2 8.94 -9.15 -18.49
N LYS A 3 8.44 -9.00 -19.73
CA LYS A 3 7.65 -7.82 -20.15
C LYS A 3 6.45 -7.58 -19.23
N SER A 4 5.84 -8.65 -18.70
CA SER A 4 4.74 -8.58 -17.74
C SER A 4 5.11 -7.88 -16.44
N SER A 5 6.27 -8.19 -15.86
CA SER A 5 6.74 -7.61 -14.60
C SER A 5 7.10 -6.13 -14.76
N PHE A 6 7.67 -5.75 -15.91
CA PHE A 6 7.99 -4.34 -16.19
C PHE A 6 6.74 -3.48 -16.31
N VAL A 7 5.75 -3.94 -17.08
CA VAL A 7 4.46 -3.25 -17.24
C VAL A 7 3.72 -3.16 -15.90
N ALA A 8 3.72 -4.24 -15.11
CA ALA A 8 3.11 -4.24 -13.78
C ALA A 8 3.80 -3.24 -12.83
N MET A 9 5.13 -3.15 -12.86
CA MET A 9 5.88 -2.21 -12.02
C MET A 9 5.55 -0.75 -12.39
N ILE A 10 5.53 -0.40 -13.68
CA ILE A 10 5.23 0.97 -14.11
C ILE A 10 3.78 1.37 -13.78
N LEU A 11 2.80 0.57 -14.23
CA LEU A 11 1.38 0.85 -13.97
C LEU A 11 1.05 0.80 -12.48
N GLY A 12 1.72 -0.09 -11.73
CA GLY A 12 1.57 -0.21 -10.29
C GLY A 12 2.10 1.00 -9.55
N THR A 13 3.30 1.50 -9.90
CA THR A 13 3.87 2.71 -9.30
C THR A 13 3.03 3.94 -9.62
N ILE A 14 2.63 4.11 -10.88
CA ILE A 14 1.76 5.24 -11.28
C ILE A 14 0.44 5.15 -10.51
N GLY A 15 -0.29 4.03 -10.59
CA GLY A 15 -1.57 3.85 -9.91
C GLY A 15 -1.47 4.03 -8.38
N GLY A 16 -0.40 3.51 -7.77
CA GLY A 16 -0.13 3.64 -6.34
C GLY A 16 0.09 5.09 -5.92
N ILE A 17 0.88 5.87 -6.68
CA ILE A 17 1.11 7.28 -6.40
C ILE A 17 -0.19 8.10 -6.55
N LEU A 18 -0.94 7.90 -7.65
CA LEU A 18 -2.20 8.62 -7.87
C LEU A 18 -3.21 8.31 -6.74
N PHE A 19 -3.30 7.05 -6.32
CA PHE A 19 -4.18 6.64 -5.23
C PHE A 19 -3.75 7.24 -3.88
N ALA A 20 -2.46 7.17 -3.55
CA ALA A 20 -1.94 7.74 -2.31
C ALA A 20 -2.18 9.25 -2.24
N LEU A 21 -1.89 9.98 -3.31
CA LEU A 21 -2.14 11.43 -3.39
C LEU A 21 -3.64 11.74 -3.29
N GLY A 22 -4.50 10.97 -3.96
CA GLY A 22 -5.96 11.13 -3.87
C GLY A 22 -6.48 10.97 -2.44
N MET A 23 -5.99 9.96 -1.72
CA MET A 23 -6.33 9.75 -0.30
C MET A 23 -5.85 10.91 0.57
N CYS A 24 -4.61 11.38 0.40
CA CYS A 24 -4.10 12.53 1.16
C CYS A 24 -4.93 13.80 0.90
N MET A 25 -5.27 14.11 -0.35
CA MET A 25 -6.09 15.28 -0.70
C MET A 25 -7.53 15.19 -0.17
N ALA A 26 -8.08 13.98 -0.02
CA ALA A 26 -9.42 13.77 0.52
C ALA A 26 -9.46 13.88 2.06
N LEU A 27 -8.37 13.52 2.76
CA LEU A 27 -8.34 13.52 4.22
C LEU A 27 -7.94 14.86 4.83
N ILE A 28 -7.34 15.78 4.06
CA ILE A 28 -6.88 17.10 4.54
C ILE A 28 -8.00 18.14 4.30
N PRO A 29 -8.80 18.51 5.32
CA PRO A 29 -9.90 19.45 5.17
C PRO A 29 -9.43 20.88 4.87
N GLU A 30 -8.18 21.22 5.21
CA GLU A 30 -7.62 22.57 5.05
C GLU A 30 -7.51 23.01 3.59
N TRP A 31 -7.51 22.07 2.64
CA TRP A 31 -7.33 22.36 1.21
C TRP A 31 -8.67 22.48 0.46
N ASN A 32 -9.81 22.18 1.11
CA ASN A 32 -11.14 22.09 0.47
C ASN A 32 -11.14 21.28 -0.84
N ALA A 33 -10.15 20.40 -1.00
CA ALA A 33 -9.83 19.65 -2.20
C ALA A 33 -10.44 18.25 -2.18
N PHE A 34 -11.48 18.05 -1.38
CA PHE A 34 -12.13 16.76 -1.20
C PHE A 34 -12.65 16.19 -2.53
N ARG A 35 -13.35 17.02 -3.32
CA ARG A 35 -13.87 16.62 -4.64
C ARG A 35 -12.74 16.20 -5.61
N PRO A 36 -11.69 17.01 -5.85
CA PRO A 36 -10.59 16.58 -6.71
C PRO A 36 -9.79 15.40 -6.12
N GLY A 37 -9.64 15.31 -4.79
CA GLY A 37 -8.99 14.18 -4.13
C GLY A 37 -9.70 12.86 -4.38
N VAL A 38 -11.04 12.83 -4.27
CA VAL A 38 -11.86 11.66 -4.58
C VAL A 38 -11.74 11.28 -6.05
N VAL A 39 -11.82 12.25 -6.97
CA VAL A 39 -11.66 11.99 -8.41
C VAL A 39 -10.30 11.36 -8.70
N MET A 40 -9.23 11.91 -8.12
CA MET A 40 -7.88 11.40 -8.32
C MET A 40 -7.67 10.01 -7.70
N GLY A 41 -8.25 9.78 -6.51
CA GLY A 41 -8.25 8.48 -5.86
C GLY A 41 -8.95 7.41 -6.71
N VAL A 42 -10.12 7.74 -7.27
CA VAL A 42 -10.87 6.83 -8.17
C VAL A 42 -10.05 6.52 -9.42
N ILE A 43 -9.41 7.52 -10.04
CA ILE A 43 -8.51 7.30 -11.18
C ILE A 43 -7.35 6.36 -10.78
N GLY A 44 -6.74 6.58 -9.61
CA GLY A 44 -5.68 5.71 -9.08
C GLY A 44 -6.14 4.25 -8.92
N VAL A 45 -7.33 4.02 -8.35
CA VAL A 45 -7.92 2.68 -8.24
C VAL A 45 -8.16 2.08 -9.62
N LEU A 46 -8.72 2.83 -10.57
CA LEU A 46 -8.95 2.34 -11.94
C LEU A 46 -7.64 1.90 -12.60
N VAL A 47 -6.57 2.69 -12.47
CA VAL A 47 -5.24 2.32 -12.99
C VAL A 47 -4.72 1.05 -12.33
N LEU A 48 -4.87 0.89 -11.02
CA LEU A 48 -4.48 -0.32 -10.29
C LEU A 48 -5.30 -1.55 -10.73
N VAL A 49 -6.60 -1.39 -10.96
CA VAL A 49 -7.46 -2.47 -11.48
C VAL A 49 -7.02 -2.88 -12.89
N VAL A 50 -6.79 -1.91 -13.79
CA VAL A 50 -6.27 -2.17 -15.14
C VAL A 50 -4.92 -2.87 -15.08
N MET A 51 -4.02 -2.44 -14.19
CA MET A 51 -2.73 -3.10 -13.96
C MET A 51 -2.91 -4.59 -13.64
N VAL A 52 -3.78 -4.93 -12.67
CA VAL A 52 -4.03 -6.32 -12.27
C VAL A 52 -4.62 -7.13 -13.44
N LEU A 53 -5.54 -6.55 -14.21
CA LEU A 53 -6.15 -7.21 -15.36
C LEU A 53 -5.14 -7.47 -16.48
N VAL A 54 -4.35 -6.47 -16.85
CA VAL A 54 -3.31 -6.56 -17.90
C VAL A 54 -2.23 -7.57 -17.49
N TRP A 55 -1.74 -7.48 -16.25
CA TRP A 55 -0.72 -8.39 -15.74
C TRP A 55 -1.22 -9.85 -15.74
N ARG A 56 -2.46 -10.09 -15.29
CA ARG A 56 -3.06 -11.44 -15.34
C ARG A 56 -3.25 -11.97 -16.74
N LYS A 57 -3.72 -11.14 -17.67
CA LYS A 57 -3.91 -11.53 -19.06
C LYS A 57 -2.57 -11.92 -19.71
N MET A 58 -1.49 -11.23 -19.37
CA MET A 58 -0.14 -11.56 -19.85
C MET A 58 0.46 -12.81 -19.20
N GLU A 59 0.17 -13.09 -17.91
CA GLU A 59 0.68 -14.28 -17.24
C GLU A 59 -0.17 -15.54 -17.47
N LYS A 60 -1.34 -15.44 -18.14
CA LYS A 60 -2.31 -16.54 -18.35
C LYS A 60 -2.55 -17.37 -17.07
N LYS A 61 -2.50 -16.73 -15.89
CA LYS A 61 -2.64 -17.42 -14.60
C LYS A 61 -4.11 -17.71 -14.31
N ASN A 62 -4.33 -18.87 -13.70
CA ASN A 62 -5.63 -19.28 -13.15
C ASN A 62 -6.18 -18.23 -12.16
N PRO A 63 -7.52 -18.20 -11.95
CA PRO A 63 -8.19 -17.22 -11.10
C PRO A 63 -7.61 -17.19 -9.68
N ILE A 64 -7.79 -16.04 -9.01
CA ILE A 64 -7.36 -15.80 -7.63
C ILE A 64 -7.82 -16.97 -6.78
N ARG A 65 -6.88 -17.73 -6.22
CA ARG A 65 -7.16 -18.62 -5.10
C ARG A 65 -6.75 -17.85 -3.85
N PRO A 66 -7.66 -17.10 -3.22
CA PRO A 66 -7.35 -16.45 -1.95
C PRO A 66 -7.11 -17.57 -0.91
N SER A 67 -5.83 -17.88 -0.68
CA SER A 67 -5.43 -18.73 0.43
C SER A 67 -5.44 -17.88 1.70
N GLY A 68 -5.82 -18.46 2.85
CA GLY A 68 -5.75 -17.77 4.14
C GLY A 68 -4.37 -17.20 4.44
N LYS A 69 -3.31 -17.82 3.93
CA LYS A 69 -1.94 -17.31 4.03
C LYS A 69 -1.76 -15.99 3.27
N VAL A 70 -2.34 -15.85 2.08
CA VAL A 70 -2.25 -14.62 1.27
C VAL A 70 -3.02 -13.49 1.93
N ILE A 71 -4.25 -13.75 2.39
CA ILE A 71 -5.05 -12.75 3.10
C ILE A 71 -4.33 -12.30 4.37
N GLY A 72 -3.79 -13.25 5.15
CA GLY A 72 -3.01 -12.96 6.36
C GLY A 72 -1.78 -12.10 6.07
N THR A 73 -1.02 -12.39 5.01
CA THR A 73 0.12 -11.55 4.60
C THR A 73 -0.29 -10.14 4.20
N VAL A 74 -1.41 -9.98 3.48
CA VAL A 74 -1.89 -8.66 3.05
C VAL A 74 -2.35 -7.85 4.25
N LEU A 75 -3.13 -8.44 5.16
CA LEU A 75 -3.58 -7.79 6.39
C LEU A 75 -2.40 -7.37 7.28
N LEU A 76 -1.42 -8.26 7.48
CA LEU A 76 -0.23 -7.95 8.26
C LEU A 76 0.57 -6.78 7.64
N GLY A 77 0.64 -6.74 6.31
CA GLY A 77 1.24 -5.62 5.58
C GLY A 77 0.51 -4.29 5.79
N ILE A 78 -0.82 -4.31 5.75
CA ILE A 78 -1.64 -3.12 6.01
C ILE A 78 -1.42 -2.64 7.45
N VAL A 79 -1.45 -3.54 8.44
CA VAL A 79 -1.23 -3.19 9.85
C VAL A 79 0.17 -2.61 10.07
N GLY A 80 1.21 -3.22 9.50
CA GLY A 80 2.58 -2.72 9.63
C GLY A 80 2.77 -1.33 9.00
N ALA A 81 2.21 -1.11 7.81
CA ALA A 81 2.27 0.19 7.14
C ALA A 81 1.50 1.29 7.91
N LEU A 82 0.32 0.96 8.46
CA LEU A 82 -0.46 1.89 9.28
C LEU A 82 0.26 2.24 10.59
N LEU A 83 0.83 1.24 11.29
CA LEU A 83 1.62 1.48 12.52
C LEU A 83 2.80 2.42 12.25
N LEU A 84 3.54 2.17 11.16
CA LEU A 84 4.64 3.03 10.73
C LEU A 84 4.15 4.47 10.44
N GLY A 85 3.05 4.60 9.70
CA GLY A 85 2.42 5.89 9.40
C GLY A 85 1.99 6.65 10.67
N VAL A 86 1.30 5.98 11.59
CA VAL A 86 0.87 6.56 12.88
C VAL A 86 2.07 6.98 13.72
N GLY A 87 3.14 6.17 13.75
CA GLY A 87 4.40 6.54 14.42
C GLY A 87 4.96 7.85 13.88
N MET A 88 4.99 8.04 12.56
CA MET A 88 5.43 9.31 11.94
C MET A 88 4.50 10.48 12.24
N CYS A 89 3.18 10.26 12.28
CA CYS A 89 2.22 11.31 12.66
C CYS A 89 2.37 11.74 14.12
N LEU A 90 2.63 10.80 15.05
CA LEU A 90 2.81 11.09 16.48
C LEU A 90 4.06 11.92 16.76
N THR A 91 5.14 11.73 16.00
CA THR A 91 6.37 12.52 16.15
C THR A 91 6.21 13.94 15.60
N MET A 92 5.59 14.10 14.41
CA MET A 92 5.50 15.40 13.74
C MET A 92 4.32 16.26 14.19
N VAL A 93 3.15 15.67 14.47
CA VAL A 93 1.93 16.44 14.77
C VAL A 93 1.66 16.53 16.27
N TRP A 94 1.96 15.46 17.03
CA TRP A 94 1.57 15.36 18.45
C TRP A 94 2.75 15.59 19.43
N SER A 95 3.95 15.90 18.93
CA SER A 95 5.20 16.10 19.70
C SER A 95 5.57 14.96 20.68
N ASN A 96 4.93 13.80 20.57
CA ASN A 96 5.16 12.64 21.42
C ASN A 96 6.27 11.77 20.82
N MET A 97 7.50 12.32 20.79
CA MET A 97 8.63 11.75 20.07
C MET A 97 8.98 10.31 20.52
N ILE A 98 9.00 10.06 21.83
CA ILE A 98 9.34 8.73 22.38
C ILE A 98 8.32 7.68 21.93
N LEU A 99 7.03 7.99 22.10
CA LEU A 99 5.93 7.10 21.77
C LEU A 99 5.85 6.82 20.26
N GLY A 100 6.06 7.86 19.44
CA GLY A 100 6.10 7.75 17.99
C GLY A 100 7.25 6.87 17.48
N ILE A 101 8.45 6.98 18.07
CA ILE A 101 9.60 6.12 17.72
C ILE A 101 9.30 4.66 18.08
N VAL A 102 8.77 4.39 19.28
CA VAL A 102 8.45 3.02 19.71
C VAL A 102 7.43 2.38 18.76
N ILE A 103 6.34 3.09 18.44
CA ILE A 103 5.31 2.59 17.51
C ILE A 103 5.88 2.42 16.10
N GLY A 104 6.72 3.36 15.64
CA GLY A 104 7.40 3.27 14.35
C GLY A 104 8.29 2.04 14.25
N ILE A 105 9.10 1.76 15.27
CA ILE A 105 9.95 0.55 15.35
C ILE A 105 9.08 -0.71 15.30
N VAL A 106 7.99 -0.76 16.07
CA VAL A 106 7.05 -1.90 16.01
C VAL A 106 6.49 -2.08 14.59
N GLY A 107 6.11 -0.99 13.92
CA GLY A 107 5.67 -1.02 12.51
C GLY A 107 6.73 -1.61 11.57
N ILE A 108 8.00 -1.22 11.72
CA ILE A 108 9.12 -1.77 10.93
C ILE A 108 9.28 -3.27 11.21
N VAL A 109 9.25 -3.70 12.47
CA VAL A 109 9.39 -5.12 12.84
C VAL A 109 8.26 -5.95 12.22
N VAL A 110 7.01 -5.48 12.29
CA VAL A 110 5.86 -6.15 11.65
C VAL A 110 6.03 -6.25 10.14
N LEU A 111 6.52 -5.19 9.49
CA LEU A 111 6.81 -5.21 8.05
C LEU A 111 7.96 -6.19 7.70
N LEU A 112 9.00 -6.27 8.53
CA LEU A 112 10.09 -7.23 8.33
C LEU A 112 9.61 -8.68 8.50
N CYS A 113 8.66 -8.95 9.40
CA CYS A 113 8.04 -10.27 9.55
C CYS A 113 7.27 -10.75 8.30
N LEU A 114 6.97 -9.88 7.32
CA LEU A 114 6.40 -10.31 6.03
C LEU A 114 7.39 -11.08 5.17
N ILE A 115 8.69 -10.79 5.29
CA ILE A 115 9.75 -11.48 4.52
C ILE A 115 9.74 -12.99 4.82
N PRO A 116 9.83 -13.45 6.08
CA PRO A 116 9.76 -14.87 6.40
C PRO A 116 8.38 -15.48 6.09
N LEU A 117 7.28 -14.72 6.23
CA LEU A 117 5.94 -15.24 5.93
C LEU A 117 5.73 -15.51 4.43
N THR A 118 6.31 -14.66 3.58
CA THR A 118 6.12 -14.71 2.12
C THR A 118 7.15 -15.60 1.41
N LYS A 119 8.42 -15.60 1.84
CA LYS A 119 9.47 -16.42 1.24
C LYS A 119 9.76 -17.72 1.97
N GLY A 120 9.23 -17.90 3.19
CA GLY A 120 9.66 -18.95 4.12
C GLY A 120 11.01 -18.60 4.74
N LEU A 121 11.21 -18.85 6.04
CA LEU A 121 12.57 -18.94 6.58
C LEU A 121 13.26 -20.11 5.88
N LYS A 122 14.37 -19.84 5.21
CA LYS A 122 15.29 -20.86 4.72
C LYS A 122 16.60 -20.70 5.47
#